data_AF-A0A9J6EW87-F1
#
_entry.id   AF-A0A9J6EW87-F1
#
_cell.length_a   1.000
_cell.length_b   1.000
_cell.length_c   1.000
_cell.angle_alpha   90.00
_cell.angle_beta   90.00
_cell.angle_gamma   90.00
#
_symmetry.space_group_name_H-M   'P 1'
#
loop_
_entity.id
_entity.type
_entity.pdbx_description
1 polymer ?
#
loop_
_entity_poly.entity_id
_entity_poly.type
_entity_poly.pdbx_seq_one_letter_code
_entity_poly.pdbx_strand_id
1 'polypeptide(L)'
;MEDAATLRWFFEAFKSLNPKWDSSSALHICSLHTLQAFRREVSVTKLGITKGEQETALDILQRMVYTKNEDEYQDLYALLKMSAARAVVEYFDANWQTLHDEWMMGMKWLCGNFFNATNNRAENMSSKLNQLVEHFSSLEMFVERFLQ
;
A
#
# COMPACT_ATOMS: atom_id res chain seq x y z
N MET A 1 8.77 7.20 -6.92
CA MET A 1 7.34 7.54 -6.75
C MET A 1 6.60 6.22 -6.78
N GLU A 2 6.01 5.78 -5.65
CA GLU A 2 5.60 4.37 -5.46
C GLU A 2 4.15 4.13 -5.89
N ASP A 3 3.92 3.69 -7.13
CA ASP A 3 2.64 3.15 -7.62
C ASP A 3 2.61 1.61 -7.63
N ALA A 4 1.45 1.01 -7.93
CA ALA A 4 1.28 -0.44 -7.93
C ALA A 4 2.26 -1.13 -8.90
N ALA A 5 2.55 -0.51 -10.05
CA ALA A 5 3.53 -1.00 -11.01
C ALA A 5 4.96 -0.95 -10.45
N THR A 6 5.30 0.12 -9.72
CA THR A 6 6.60 0.30 -9.06
C THR A 6 6.78 -0.71 -7.93
N LEU A 7 5.73 -0.97 -7.14
CA LEU A 7 5.73 -2.00 -6.10
C LEU A 7 5.94 -3.39 -6.71
N ARG A 8 5.26 -3.69 -7.83
CA ARG A 8 5.43 -4.94 -8.56
C ARG A 8 6.83 -5.10 -9.14
N TRP A 9 7.37 -4.07 -9.77
CA TRP A 9 8.76 -4.10 -10.27
C TRP A 9 9.75 -4.34 -9.13
N PHE A 10 9.59 -3.63 -8.01
CA PHE A 10 10.46 -3.78 -6.85
C PHE A 10 10.41 -5.22 -6.31
N PHE A 11 9.22 -5.79 -6.23
CA PHE A 11 9.00 -7.16 -5.79
C PHE A 11 9.76 -8.18 -6.65
N GLU A 12 9.63 -8.06 -7.98
CA GLU A 12 10.34 -8.92 -8.93
C GLU A 12 11.86 -8.73 -8.86
N ALA A 13 12.32 -7.48 -8.80
CA ALA A 13 13.74 -7.16 -8.69
C ALA A 13 14.35 -7.70 -7.38
N PHE A 14 13.63 -7.57 -6.26
CA PHE A 14 14.07 -8.07 -4.98
C PHE A 14 14.24 -9.59 -5.01
N LYS A 15 13.25 -10.33 -5.53
CA LYS A 15 13.31 -11.80 -5.67
C LYS A 15 14.49 -12.22 -6.53
N SER A 16 14.72 -11.54 -7.66
CA SER A 16 15.86 -11.82 -8.53
C SER A 16 17.21 -11.60 -7.85
N LEU A 17 17.33 -10.59 -6.98
CA LEU A 17 18.59 -10.26 -6.29
C LEU A 17 18.83 -11.09 -5.03
N ASN A 18 17.79 -11.74 -4.49
CA ASN A 18 17.85 -12.50 -3.26
C ASN A 18 17.35 -13.95 -3.47
N PRO A 19 18.07 -14.77 -4.25
CA PRO A 19 17.62 -16.13 -4.62
C PRO A 19 17.56 -17.12 -3.45
N LYS A 20 18.13 -16.78 -2.28
CA LYS A 20 18.00 -17.56 -1.03
C LYS A 20 16.70 -17.27 -0.28
N TRP A 21 15.95 -16.26 -0.70
CA TRP A 21 14.63 -15.99 -0.14
C TRP A 21 13.67 -17.03 -0.70
N ASP A 22 13.34 -18.01 0.14
CA ASP A 22 12.51 -19.16 -0.17
C ASP A 22 11.09 -18.73 -0.61
N SER A 23 10.53 -19.47 -1.56
CA SER A 23 9.11 -19.50 -1.97
C SER A 23 8.11 -19.59 -0.80
N SER A 24 8.53 -20.05 0.38
CA SER A 24 7.71 -20.08 1.61
C SER A 24 7.55 -18.72 2.29
N SER A 25 8.36 -17.72 1.91
CA SER A 25 8.26 -16.36 2.46
C SER A 25 7.30 -15.52 1.62
N ALA A 26 6.10 -15.25 2.16
CA ALA A 26 5.14 -14.36 1.54
C ALA A 26 5.59 -12.90 1.72
N LEU A 27 5.84 -12.21 0.61
CA LEU A 27 6.11 -10.78 0.62
C LEU A 27 4.77 -10.04 0.53
N HIS A 28 4.49 -9.24 1.55
CA HIS A 28 3.23 -8.53 1.69
C HIS A 28 3.41 -7.03 1.53
N ILE A 29 2.47 -6.39 0.82
CA ILE A 29 2.50 -4.94 0.62
C ILE A 29 2.07 -4.26 1.93
N CYS A 30 2.82 -3.27 2.40
CA CYS A 30 2.47 -2.55 3.64
C CYS A 30 1.10 -1.86 3.53
N SER A 31 0.23 -2.04 4.53
CA SER A 31 -1.12 -1.45 4.55
C SER A 31 -1.10 0.08 4.43
N LEU A 32 -0.10 0.76 5.00
CA LEU A 32 0.07 2.20 4.83
C LEU A 32 0.28 2.57 3.35
N HIS A 33 1.23 1.90 2.70
CA HIS A 33 1.58 2.19 1.31
C HIS A 33 0.44 1.81 0.37
N THR A 34 -0.32 0.76 0.68
CA THR A 34 -1.57 0.43 -0.03
C THR A 34 -2.56 1.59 0.06
N LEU A 35 -2.85 2.11 1.26
CA LEU A 35 -3.80 3.24 1.44
C LEU A 35 -3.30 4.53 0.77
N GLN A 36 -2.00 4.81 0.86
CA GLN A 36 -1.39 5.98 0.19
C GLN A 36 -1.46 5.86 -1.33
N ALA A 37 -1.20 4.68 -1.89
CA ALA A 37 -1.33 4.41 -3.31
C ALA A 37 -2.77 4.57 -3.78
N PHE A 38 -3.75 4.02 -3.04
CA PHE A 38 -5.18 4.25 -3.30
C PHE A 38 -5.51 5.74 -3.33
N ARG A 39 -5.15 6.49 -2.29
CA ARG A 39 -5.47 7.93 -2.19
C ARG A 39 -4.88 8.75 -3.33
N ARG A 40 -3.71 8.37 -3.84
CA ARG A 40 -3.03 9.08 -4.92
C ARG A 40 -3.62 8.74 -6.30
N GLU A 41 -3.90 7.47 -6.56
CA GLU A 41 -4.40 7.03 -7.87
C GLU A 41 -5.91 7.24 -8.01
N VAL A 42 -6.68 6.94 -6.95
CA VAL A 42 -8.11 7.24 -6.86
C VAL A 42 -8.29 8.72 -6.53
N SER A 43 -8.12 9.57 -7.53
CA SER A 43 -8.23 11.02 -7.42
C SER A 43 -9.11 11.62 -8.49
N VAL A 44 -9.71 12.77 -8.16
CA VAL A 44 -10.56 13.57 -9.07
C VAL A 44 -9.86 13.84 -10.40
N THR A 45 -8.59 14.22 -10.36
CA THR A 45 -7.79 14.57 -11.55
C THR A 45 -7.41 13.37 -12.41
N LYS A 46 -7.15 12.20 -11.81
CA LYS A 46 -6.73 11.01 -12.57
C LYS A 46 -7.90 10.19 -13.12
N LEU A 47 -8.97 10.06 -12.34
CA LEU A 47 -10.11 9.21 -12.67
C LEU A 47 -11.35 9.98 -13.15
N GLY A 48 -11.32 11.32 -13.13
CA GLY A 48 -12.45 12.15 -13.56
C GLY A 48 -13.69 12.01 -12.67
N ILE A 49 -13.51 11.61 -11.41
CA ILE A 49 -14.59 11.41 -10.42
C ILE A 49 -14.82 12.68 -9.59
N THR A 50 -15.97 12.77 -8.92
CA THR A 50 -16.24 13.81 -7.93
C THR A 50 -15.52 13.55 -6.61
N LYS A 51 -15.40 14.59 -5.78
CA LYS A 51 -14.81 14.44 -4.43
C LYS A 51 -15.62 13.49 -3.54
N GLY A 52 -16.95 13.53 -3.63
CA GLY A 52 -17.81 12.62 -2.86
C GLY A 52 -17.66 11.16 -3.27
N GLU A 53 -17.54 10.88 -4.58
CA GLU A 53 -17.23 9.55 -5.08
C GLU A 53 -15.84 9.08 -4.65
N GLN A 54 -14.86 9.98 -4.65
CA GLN A 54 -13.52 9.69 -4.14
C GLN A 54 -13.54 9.31 -2.65
N GLU A 55 -14.22 10.10 -1.82
CA GLU A 55 -14.34 9.84 -0.37
C GLU A 55 -15.04 8.50 -0.10
N THR A 56 -16.12 8.22 -0.83
CA THR A 56 -16.86 6.95 -0.74
C THR A 56 -15.98 5.76 -1.12
N ALA A 57 -15.24 5.86 -2.23
CA ALA A 57 -14.32 4.81 -2.66
C ALA A 57 -13.20 4.59 -1.64
N LEU A 58 -12.57 5.65 -1.12
CA LEU A 58 -11.47 5.52 -0.17
C LEU A 58 -11.92 4.95 1.17
N ASP A 59 -13.15 5.23 1.64
CA ASP A 59 -13.71 4.59 2.83
C ASP A 59 -13.85 3.07 2.66
N ILE A 60 -14.43 2.64 1.54
CA ILE A 60 -14.60 1.21 1.22
C ILE A 60 -13.23 0.53 1.10
N LEU A 61 -12.31 1.12 0.33
CA LEU A 61 -10.96 0.58 0.13
C LEU A 61 -10.18 0.49 1.45
N GLN A 62 -10.34 1.48 2.34
CA GLN A 62 -9.73 1.42 3.66
C GLN A 62 -10.26 0.23 4.45
N ARG A 63 -11.57 0.01 4.46
CA ARG A 63 -12.18 -1.16 5.13
C ARG A 63 -11.66 -2.47 4.53
N MET A 64 -11.51 -2.55 3.20
CA MET A 64 -10.98 -3.73 2.50
C MET A 64 -9.56 -4.09 2.98
N VAL A 65 -8.68 -3.10 3.19
CA VAL A 65 -7.31 -3.34 3.68
C VAL A 65 -7.30 -4.00 5.06
N TYR A 66 -8.27 -3.69 5.92
CA TYR A 66 -8.35 -4.17 7.30
C TYR A 66 -9.27 -5.38 7.51
N THR A 67 -9.83 -5.95 6.44
CA THR A 67 -10.65 -7.17 6.51
C THR A 67 -9.87 -8.33 7.11
N LYS A 68 -10.59 -9.23 7.79
CA LYS A 68 -9.98 -10.36 8.52
C LYS A 68 -10.04 -11.66 7.76
N ASN A 69 -10.97 -11.79 6.83
CA ASN A 69 -11.21 -13.00 6.07
C ASN A 69 -11.74 -12.67 4.68
N GLU A 70 -11.77 -13.69 3.84
CA GLU A 70 -12.16 -13.57 2.44
C GLU A 70 -13.63 -13.19 2.26
N ASP A 71 -14.53 -13.71 3.12
CA ASP A 71 -15.97 -13.41 3.01
C ASP A 71 -16.26 -11.91 3.22
N GLU A 72 -15.65 -11.31 4.25
CA GLU A 72 -15.78 -9.87 4.53
C GLU A 72 -15.21 -9.01 3.39
N TYR A 73 -14.14 -9.49 2.75
CA TYR A 73 -13.57 -8.84 1.58
C TYR A 73 -14.49 -8.91 0.37
N GLN A 74 -15.11 -10.06 0.09
CA GLN A 74 -16.04 -10.23 -1.02
C GLN A 74 -17.28 -9.35 -0.85
N ASP A 75 -17.80 -9.22 0.38
CA ASP A 75 -18.91 -8.31 0.69
C ASP A 75 -18.55 -6.85 0.40
N LEU A 76 -17.35 -6.40 0.82
CA LEU A 76 -16.87 -5.05 0.54
C LEU A 76 -16.54 -4.83 -0.94
N TYR A 77 -16.08 -5.85 -1.65
CA TYR A 77 -15.83 -5.78 -3.08
C TYR A 77 -17.14 -5.65 -3.85
N ALA A 78 -18.18 -6.38 -3.46
CA ALA A 78 -19.53 -6.19 -4.00
C ALA A 78 -20.06 -4.78 -3.72
N LEU A 79 -19.85 -4.26 -2.51
CA LEU A 79 -20.20 -2.88 -2.15
C LEU A 79 -19.45 -1.86 -3.03
N LEU A 80 -18.15 -2.06 -3.26
CA LEU A 80 -17.34 -1.21 -4.14
C LEU A 80 -17.92 -1.17 -5.55
N LYS A 81 -18.26 -2.34 -6.12
CA LYS A 81 -18.86 -2.43 -7.46
C LYS A 81 -20.22 -1.76 -7.56
N MET A 82 -21.00 -1.75 -6.48
CA MET A 82 -22.35 -1.21 -6.48
C MET A 82 -22.37 0.30 -6.19
N SER A 83 -21.41 0.82 -5.42
CA SER A 83 -21.43 2.20 -4.91
C SER A 83 -20.39 3.12 -5.52
N ALA A 84 -19.27 2.61 -6.05
CA ALA A 84 -18.22 3.44 -6.62
C ALA A 84 -18.45 3.77 -8.09
N ALA A 85 -17.88 4.88 -8.55
CA ALA A 85 -17.87 5.24 -9.96
C ALA A 85 -17.15 4.17 -10.80
N ARG A 86 -17.63 3.92 -12.02
CA ARG A 86 -17.09 2.89 -12.93
C ARG A 86 -15.57 2.96 -13.11
N ALA A 87 -15.01 4.16 -13.26
CA ALA A 87 -13.58 4.37 -13.42
C ALA A 87 -12.75 3.87 -12.21
N VAL A 88 -13.31 3.95 -11.00
CA VAL A 88 -12.66 3.44 -9.78
C VAL A 88 -12.64 1.92 -9.80
N VAL A 89 -13.76 1.29 -10.15
CA VAL A 89 -13.88 -0.18 -10.21
C VAL A 89 -12.95 -0.74 -11.28
N GLU A 90 -12.91 -0.15 -12.48
CA GLU A 90 -12.00 -0.56 -13.56
C GLU A 90 -10.53 -0.45 -13.14
N TYR A 91 -10.14 0.65 -12.49
CA TYR A 91 -8.79 0.80 -11.94
C TYR A 91 -8.50 -0.26 -10.87
N PHE A 92 -9.42 -0.49 -9.94
CA PHE A 92 -9.25 -1.44 -8.85
C PHE A 92 -9.08 -2.88 -9.37
N ASP A 93 -9.95 -3.31 -10.29
CA ASP A 93 -9.92 -4.64 -10.89
C ASP A 93 -8.62 -4.89 -11.66
N ALA A 94 -8.12 -3.88 -12.37
CA ALA A 94 -6.88 -3.99 -13.14
C ALA A 94 -5.61 -4.04 -12.27
N ASN A 95 -5.61 -3.43 -11.08
CA ASN A 95 -4.38 -3.19 -10.33
C ASN A 95 -4.32 -3.88 -8.95
N TRP A 96 -5.45 -4.18 -8.33
CA TRP A 96 -5.52 -4.57 -6.92
C TRP A 96 -6.28 -5.86 -6.66
N GLN A 97 -7.34 -6.14 -7.43
CA GLN A 97 -8.18 -7.33 -7.22
C GLN A 97 -7.37 -8.63 -7.27
N THR A 98 -6.47 -8.76 -8.24
CA THR A 98 -5.67 -10.00 -8.45
C THR A 98 -4.62 -10.23 -7.37
N LEU A 99 -4.30 -9.22 -6.57
CA LEU A 99 -3.24 -9.24 -5.56
C LEU A 99 -3.79 -9.08 -4.13
N HIS A 100 -5.09 -9.24 -3.91
CA HIS A 100 -5.73 -8.97 -2.62
C HIS A 100 -5.13 -9.75 -1.45
N ASP A 101 -4.69 -10.98 -1.69
CA ASP A 101 -3.95 -11.79 -0.71
C ASP A 101 -2.66 -11.12 -0.21
N GLU A 102 -2.02 -10.28 -1.04
CA GLU A 102 -0.74 -9.65 -0.70
C GLU A 102 -0.91 -8.38 0.16
N TRP A 103 -2.05 -7.69 0.04
CA TRP A 103 -2.28 -6.39 0.68
C TRP A 103 -3.41 -6.39 1.72
N MET A 104 -4.30 -7.37 1.72
CA MET A 104 -5.31 -7.55 2.77
C MET A 104 -4.65 -7.94 4.09
N MET A 105 -5.07 -7.32 5.20
CA MET A 105 -4.53 -7.68 6.52
C MET A 105 -4.90 -9.12 6.90
N GLY A 106 -6.12 -9.56 6.64
CA GLY A 106 -6.65 -10.93 6.81
C GLY A 106 -5.64 -12.01 6.46
N MET A 107 -5.06 -11.91 5.26
CA MET A 107 -4.10 -12.88 4.74
C MET A 107 -2.67 -12.69 5.28
N LYS A 108 -2.28 -11.46 5.64
CA LYS A 108 -1.00 -11.17 6.32
C LYS A 108 -0.91 -11.79 7.72
N TRP A 109 -2.04 -12.06 8.37
CA TRP A 109 -2.09 -12.71 9.68
C TRP A 109 -1.55 -14.14 9.64
N LEU A 110 -1.82 -14.86 8.56
CA LEU A 110 -1.39 -16.25 8.36
C LEU A 110 0.12 -16.38 8.14
N CYS A 111 0.80 -15.27 7.81
CA CYS A 111 2.23 -15.23 7.49
C CYS A 111 3.10 -14.54 8.56
N GLY A 112 2.60 -14.38 9.80
CA GLY A 112 3.44 -14.01 10.94
C GLY A 112 3.75 -12.51 11.11
N ASN A 113 2.87 -11.61 10.67
CA ASN A 113 3.05 -10.15 10.88
C ASN A 113 2.84 -9.67 12.34
N PHE A 114 2.73 -10.57 13.34
CA PHE A 114 2.68 -10.28 14.80
C PHE A 114 1.96 -8.97 15.21
N PHE A 115 0.78 -8.66 14.64
CA PHE A 115 0.04 -7.42 14.95
C PHE A 115 0.77 -6.09 14.67
N ASN A 116 1.76 -6.04 13.77
CA ASN A 116 2.24 -4.75 13.23
C ASN A 116 1.20 -4.17 12.24
N ALA A 117 0.02 -3.83 12.78
CA ALA A 117 -1.03 -3.07 12.11
C ALA A 117 -0.72 -1.57 12.09
N THR A 118 0.27 -1.13 12.89
CA THR A 118 0.68 0.25 13.02
C THR A 118 2.01 0.46 12.31
N ASN A 119 2.04 1.42 11.39
CA ASN A 119 3.25 1.78 10.68
C ASN A 119 4.22 2.61 11.56
N ASN A 120 3.87 2.88 12.83
CA ASN A 120 4.52 3.90 13.67
C ASN A 120 6.05 3.82 13.62
N ARG A 121 6.61 2.61 13.56
CA ARG A 121 8.06 2.41 13.43
C ARG A 121 8.60 2.95 12.10
N ALA A 122 7.94 2.64 10.98
CA ALA A 122 8.31 3.09 9.65
C ALA A 122 8.10 4.60 9.50
N GLU A 123 6.95 5.14 9.94
CA GLU A 123 6.68 6.59 9.89
C GLU A 123 7.64 7.39 10.76
N ASN A 124 7.97 6.90 11.96
CA ASN A 124 8.96 7.54 12.82
C ASN A 124 10.35 7.56 12.15
N MET A 125 10.74 6.47 11.47
CA MET A 125 11.99 6.44 10.70
C MET A 125 11.96 7.42 9.52
N SER A 126 10.91 7.42 8.71
CA SER A 126 10.75 8.34 7.58
C SER A 126 10.72 9.81 8.02
N SER A 127 10.04 10.11 9.13
CA SER A 127 9.99 11.45 9.71
C SER A 127 11.38 11.91 10.16
N LYS A 128 12.13 11.06 10.87
CA LYS A 128 13.52 11.35 11.26
C LYS A 128 14.42 11.56 10.04
N LEU A 129 14.31 10.71 9.02
CA LEU A 129 15.08 10.87 7.78
C LEU A 129 14.76 12.19 7.09
N ASN A 130 13.48 12.56 6.98
CA ASN A 130 13.07 13.85 6.40
C ASN A 130 13.51 15.06 7.24
N GLN A 131 13.67 14.91 8.56
CA GLN A 131 14.22 15.97 9.42
C GLN A 131 15.74 16.12 9.25
N LEU A 132 16.45 15.02 8.99
CA LEU A 132 17.91 15.03 8.85
C LEU A 132 18.35 15.39 7.43
N VAL A 133 17.57 14.96 6.42
CA VAL A 133 17.78 15.25 5.01
C VAL A 133 16.99 16.50 4.65
N GLU A 134 17.52 17.68 5.01
CA GLU A 134 17.01 18.92 4.44
C GLU A 134 17.20 18.91 2.92
N HIS A 135 16.24 19.46 2.18
CA HIS A 135 16.32 19.61 0.72
C HIS A 135 17.71 20.21 0.39
N PHE A 136 18.55 19.48 -0.35
CA PHE A 136 19.95 19.81 -0.68
C PHE A 136 21.07 19.49 0.35
N SER A 137 20.84 18.56 1.28
CA SER A 137 21.93 18.05 2.13
C SER A 137 22.93 17.20 1.33
N SER A 138 24.23 17.44 1.52
CA SER A 138 25.29 16.59 0.95
C SER A 138 25.31 15.23 1.67
N LEU A 139 25.84 14.20 0.99
CA LEU A 139 26.00 12.86 1.57
C LEU A 139 26.82 12.89 2.88
N GLU A 140 27.80 13.80 2.97
CA GLU A 140 28.62 14.02 4.16
C GLU A 140 27.77 14.52 5.35
N MET A 141 26.95 15.56 5.15
CA MET A 141 26.04 16.06 6.18
C MET A 141 25.01 15.01 6.64
N PHE A 142 24.58 14.14 5.73
CA PHE A 142 23.69 13.03 6.08
C PHE A 142 24.35 12.04 7.04
N VAL A 143 25.59 11.61 6.74
CA VAL A 143 26.32 10.64 7.56
C VAL A 143 26.64 11.21 8.95
N GLU A 144 27.06 12.47 9.03
CA GLU A 144 27.39 13.12 10.31
C GLU A 144 26.18 13.25 11.25
N ARG A 145 25.00 13.56 10.71
CA ARG A 145 23.78 13.75 11.52
C ARG A 145 23.04 12.46 11.85
N PHE A 146 23.22 11.40 11.06
CA PHE A 146 22.50 10.13 11.27
C PHE A 146 23.20 9.17 12.25
N LEU A 147 24.53 9.27 12.41
CA LEU A 147 25.34 8.34 13.24
C LEU A 147 25.66 8.87 14.64
N GLN A 148 25.11 10.01 15.05
CA GLN A 148 25.16 10.54 16.42
C GLN A 148 23.93 10.11 17.22
#